data_AF-A0A376BWR8-F1
#
_entry.id   AF-A0A376BWR8-F1
#
_cell.length_a   1.000
_cell.length_b   1.000
_cell.length_c   1.000
_cell.angle_alpha   90.00
_cell.angle_beta   90.00
_cell.angle_gamma   90.00
#
_symmetry.space_group_name_H-M   'P 1'
#
loop_
_entity.id
_entity.type
_entity.pdbx_description
1 polymer ?
#
loop_
_entity_poly.entity_id
_entity_poly.type
_entity_poly.pdbx_seq_one_letter_code
_entity_poly.pdbx_strand_id
1 'polypeptide(L)'
;MTVNLVRTVHPTFILSHIERQPENITMNYFCKLFIDYPQNIAQLASLIELFFKQKLDKQRYLDTTIFSLSLLKNKEFQPKSDDFLFFPIIIEVDLLNEQYHREYIEQIILLLNYLNTFNIQIIAACDFENELPQINRFRQPENKIKSS
;
A
#
# COMPACT_ATOMS: atom_id res chain seq x y z
N MET A 1 7.04 57.97 54.91
CA MET A 1 6.95 56.87 55.89
C MET A 1 6.67 55.59 55.11
N THR A 2 7.54 54.61 55.30
CA THR A 2 7.60 53.18 54.90
C THR A 2 6.20 52.52 54.78
N VAL A 3 5.90 51.49 53.95
CA VAL A 3 6.58 50.22 53.68
C VAL A 3 6.06 49.60 52.35
N ASN A 4 6.94 48.87 51.65
CA ASN A 4 6.63 47.87 50.61
C ASN A 4 5.67 46.77 51.10
N LEU A 5 4.82 46.23 50.21
CA LEU A 5 4.48 44.82 50.27
C LEU A 5 4.34 44.24 48.86
N VAL A 6 5.33 43.41 48.50
CA VAL A 6 5.31 42.52 47.36
C VAL A 6 4.20 41.48 47.57
N ARG A 7 3.32 41.31 46.58
CA ARG A 7 2.54 40.09 46.40
C ARG A 7 2.66 39.62 44.96
N THR A 8 3.56 38.67 44.77
CA THR A 8 3.58 37.73 43.65
C THR A 8 2.41 36.76 43.81
N VAL A 9 1.57 36.61 42.78
CA VAL A 9 0.71 35.42 42.62
C VAL A 9 0.55 35.09 41.13
N HIS A 10 1.21 34.00 40.74
CA HIS A 10 1.07 33.08 39.62
C HIS A 10 0.31 33.48 38.33
N PRO A 11 0.90 33.23 37.13
CA PRO A 11 0.09 33.02 35.94
C PRO A 11 -0.70 31.73 36.11
N THR A 12 -2.03 31.85 36.04
CA THR A 12 -2.95 30.73 35.87
C THR A 12 -2.55 29.96 34.63
N PHE A 13 -1.86 28.83 34.82
CA PHE A 13 -1.76 27.78 33.81
C PHE A 13 -3.18 27.26 33.59
N ILE A 14 -3.81 27.70 32.52
CA ILE A 14 -4.95 26.97 31.97
C ILE A 14 -4.35 25.66 31.45
N LEU A 15 -4.48 24.61 32.25
CA LEU A 15 -4.36 23.23 31.80
C LEU A 15 -5.45 23.02 30.74
N SER A 16 -5.14 23.34 29.49
CA SER A 16 -5.82 22.70 28.39
C SER A 16 -5.59 21.20 28.57
N HIS A 17 -6.64 20.49 28.97
CA HIS A 17 -6.71 19.07 28.78
C HIS A 17 -6.46 18.84 27.29
N ILE A 18 -5.23 18.50 26.95
CA ILE A 18 -4.94 17.83 25.69
C ILE A 18 -5.59 16.46 25.87
N GLU A 19 -6.87 16.38 25.54
CA GLU A 19 -7.46 15.11 25.15
C GLU A 19 -6.57 14.60 24.02
N ARG A 20 -5.70 13.63 24.34
CA ARG A 20 -5.12 12.79 23.31
C ARG A 20 -6.31 12.19 22.60
N GLN A 21 -6.59 12.69 21.40
CA GLN A 21 -7.45 12.01 20.46
C GLN A 21 -6.94 10.56 20.43
N PRO A 22 -7.81 9.56 20.64
CA PRO A 22 -7.39 8.18 20.54
C PRO A 22 -6.69 8.04 19.20
N GLU A 23 -5.47 7.49 19.21
CA GLU A 23 -4.78 7.10 17.99
C GLU A 23 -5.80 6.28 17.20
N ASN A 24 -6.31 6.90 16.13
CA ASN A 24 -7.27 6.26 15.27
C ASN A 24 -6.47 5.11 14.67
N ILE A 25 -6.68 3.90 15.17
CA ILE A 25 -6.13 2.68 14.57
C ILE A 25 -6.93 2.53 13.27
N THR A 26 -6.57 3.33 12.27
CA THR A 26 -7.00 3.12 10.90
C THR A 26 -6.51 1.73 10.53
N MET A 27 -7.42 0.83 10.20
CA MET A 27 -7.05 -0.41 9.55
C MET A 27 -6.50 -0.01 8.18
N ASN A 28 -5.18 0.18 8.11
CA ASN A 28 -4.48 0.41 6.87
C ASN A 28 -4.52 -0.89 6.08
N TYR A 29 -5.59 -1.07 5.30
CA TYR A 29 -5.66 -2.11 4.30
C TYR A 29 -4.52 -1.88 3.33
N PHE A 30 -3.56 -2.81 3.38
CA PHE A 30 -2.36 -2.76 2.58
C PHE A 30 -2.41 -3.84 1.52
N CYS A 31 -1.94 -3.50 0.32
CA CYS A 31 -1.82 -4.45 -0.76
C CYS A 31 -0.48 -4.28 -1.46
N LYS A 32 0.26 -5.37 -1.54
CA LYS A 32 1.56 -5.43 -2.21
C LYS A 32 1.50 -6.39 -3.39
N LEU A 33 1.81 -5.89 -4.56
CA LEU A 33 1.86 -6.67 -5.80
C LEU A 33 3.33 -6.94 -6.15
N PHE A 34 3.71 -8.19 -6.23
CA PHE A 34 5.00 -8.66 -6.73
C PHE A 34 4.87 -8.99 -8.20
N ILE A 35 5.72 -8.39 -9.03
CA ILE A 35 5.55 -8.40 -10.47
C ILE A 35 6.81 -8.94 -11.14
N ASP A 36 6.68 -10.12 -11.77
CA ASP A 36 7.71 -10.64 -12.67
C ASP A 36 7.49 -10.04 -14.05
N TYR A 37 8.15 -8.91 -14.26
CA TYR A 37 8.16 -8.20 -15.53
C TYR A 37 9.61 -7.89 -15.89
N PRO A 38 10.19 -8.59 -16.88
CA PRO A 38 11.60 -8.43 -17.24
C PRO A 38 11.89 -7.10 -17.96
N GLN A 39 10.84 -6.39 -18.38
CA GLN A 39 10.97 -5.09 -19.02
C GLN A 39 11.23 -3.97 -18.00
N ASN A 40 11.58 -2.79 -18.49
CA ASN A 40 11.84 -1.63 -17.64
C ASN A 40 10.56 -1.16 -16.92
N ILE A 41 10.71 -0.70 -15.66
CA ILE A 41 9.68 -0.10 -14.81
C ILE A 41 8.86 0.98 -15.53
N ALA A 42 9.47 1.71 -16.47
CA ALA A 42 8.81 2.73 -17.27
C ALA A 42 7.71 2.17 -18.19
N GLN A 43 7.86 0.96 -18.73
CA GLN A 43 6.81 0.35 -19.57
C GLN A 43 5.61 -0.06 -18.72
N LEU A 44 5.86 -0.62 -17.53
CA LEU A 44 4.79 -0.93 -16.58
C LEU A 44 4.10 0.34 -16.09
N ALA A 45 4.84 1.42 -15.83
CA ALA A 45 4.28 2.72 -15.52
C ALA A 45 3.31 3.17 -16.62
N SER A 46 3.69 3.09 -17.91
CA SER A 46 2.79 3.45 -19.02
C SER A 46 1.52 2.58 -19.09
N LEU A 47 1.59 1.30 -18.73
CA LEU A 47 0.40 0.44 -18.64
C LEU A 47 -0.55 0.90 -17.52
N ILE A 48 0.01 1.25 -16.37
CA ILE A 48 -0.74 1.78 -15.21
C ILE A 48 -1.36 3.14 -15.57
N GLU A 49 -0.60 4.03 -16.21
CA GLU A 49 -1.10 5.33 -16.67
C GLU A 49 -2.27 5.19 -17.65
N LEU A 50 -2.18 4.22 -18.56
CA LEU A 50 -3.25 3.94 -19.51
C LEU A 50 -4.52 3.42 -18.82
N PHE A 51 -4.35 2.54 -17.82
CA PHE A 51 -5.46 2.00 -17.05
C PHE A 51 -6.21 3.08 -16.26
N PHE A 52 -5.47 3.89 -15.49
CA PHE A 52 -6.06 4.96 -14.67
C PHE A 52 -6.38 6.24 -15.45
N LYS A 53 -5.96 6.33 -16.72
CA LYS A 53 -6.05 7.55 -17.54
C LYS A 53 -5.42 8.77 -16.85
N GLN A 54 -4.36 8.53 -16.07
CA GLN A 54 -3.68 9.53 -15.25
C GLN A 54 -2.17 9.27 -15.32
N LYS A 55 -1.38 10.34 -15.40
CA LYS A 55 0.09 10.23 -15.38
C LYS A 55 0.61 9.93 -13.98
N LEU A 56 1.64 9.09 -13.88
CA LEU A 56 2.34 8.84 -12.64
C LEU A 56 3.36 9.96 -12.39
N ASP A 57 3.37 10.53 -11.19
CA ASP A 57 4.44 11.43 -10.77
C ASP A 57 5.78 10.67 -10.78
N LYS A 58 6.77 11.26 -11.48
CA LYS A 58 8.09 10.69 -11.73
C LYS A 58 8.05 9.24 -12.23
N GLN A 59 6.99 8.83 -12.96
CA GLN A 59 6.76 7.45 -13.43
C GLN A 59 6.70 6.41 -12.31
N ARG A 60 6.39 6.82 -11.07
CA ARG A 60 6.42 5.94 -9.90
C ARG A 60 5.22 6.06 -8.99
N TYR A 61 4.55 7.20 -8.98
CA TYR A 61 3.55 7.45 -7.96
C TYR A 61 2.23 7.91 -8.55
N LEU A 62 1.12 7.36 -8.06
CA LEU A 62 -0.21 7.75 -8.45
C LEU A 62 -1.02 8.00 -7.18
N ASP A 63 -1.57 9.20 -7.07
CA ASP A 63 -2.60 9.52 -6.08
C ASP A 63 -3.96 9.58 -6.74
N THR A 64 -4.93 8.91 -6.12
CA THR A 64 -6.34 9.01 -6.45
C THR A 64 -7.12 9.50 -5.24
N THR A 65 -8.43 9.65 -5.35
CA THR A 65 -9.29 9.90 -4.18
C THR A 65 -9.49 8.68 -3.28
N ILE A 66 -9.15 7.47 -3.76
CA ILE A 66 -9.43 6.20 -3.07
C ILE A 66 -8.15 5.66 -2.41
N PHE A 67 -7.07 5.59 -3.17
CA PHE A 67 -5.80 5.00 -2.76
C PHE A 67 -4.61 5.76 -3.37
N SER A 68 -3.44 5.54 -2.79
CA SER A 68 -2.15 5.86 -3.41
C SER A 68 -1.49 4.58 -3.92
N LEU A 69 -0.69 4.71 -4.98
CA LEU A 69 0.04 3.60 -5.60
C LEU A 69 1.49 4.00 -5.84
N SER A 70 2.41 3.17 -5.34
CA SER A 70 3.85 3.34 -5.48
C SER A 70 4.47 2.19 -6.27
N LEU A 71 5.07 2.50 -7.41
CA LEU A 71 5.79 1.58 -8.27
C LEU A 71 7.30 1.62 -7.95
N LEU A 72 7.82 0.49 -7.46
CA LEU A 72 9.14 0.37 -6.85
C LEU A 72 9.96 -0.74 -7.52
N LYS A 73 11.28 -0.56 -7.54
CA LYS A 73 12.19 -1.68 -7.76
C LYS A 73 12.29 -2.48 -6.47
N ASN A 74 12.19 -3.80 -6.56
CA ASN A 74 12.37 -4.65 -5.40
C ASN A 74 13.86 -4.66 -4.99
N LYS A 75 14.14 -4.27 -3.75
CA LYS A 75 15.51 -4.31 -3.20
C LYS A 75 16.01 -5.73 -2.98
N GLU A 76 15.08 -6.65 -2.78
CA GLU A 76 15.38 -8.06 -2.59
C GLU A 76 15.58 -8.79 -3.92
N PHE A 77 15.40 -8.13 -5.08
CA PHE A 77 15.49 -8.79 -6.37
C PHE A 77 16.72 -9.68 -6.52
N GLN A 78 16.49 -10.97 -6.78
CA GLN A 78 17.52 -11.95 -7.08
C GLN A 78 17.29 -12.53 -8.47
N PRO A 79 18.21 -12.32 -9.42
CA PRO A 79 18.06 -12.88 -10.76
C PRO A 79 18.05 -14.41 -10.68
N LYS A 80 17.13 -15.04 -11.44
CA LYS A 80 16.92 -16.50 -11.53
C LYS A 80 16.27 -17.15 -10.30
N SER A 81 15.72 -16.38 -9.38
CA SER A 81 14.85 -16.93 -8.35
C SER A 81 13.41 -17.01 -8.87
N ASP A 82 12.76 -18.16 -8.69
CA ASP A 82 11.36 -18.37 -9.04
C ASP A 82 10.41 -17.96 -7.89
N ASP A 83 10.95 -17.58 -6.73
CA ASP A 83 10.17 -17.11 -5.60
C ASP A 83 9.76 -15.64 -5.80
N PHE A 84 8.44 -15.40 -5.73
CA PHE A 84 7.81 -14.11 -5.99
C PHE A 84 8.33 -12.99 -5.10
N LEU A 85 8.84 -13.31 -3.91
CA LEU A 85 9.48 -12.34 -3.01
C LEU A 85 10.69 -11.65 -3.65
N PHE A 86 11.29 -12.29 -4.65
CA PHE A 86 12.45 -11.80 -5.38
C PHE A 86 12.11 -11.29 -6.78
N PHE A 87 10.84 -11.10 -7.12
CA PHE A 87 10.45 -10.48 -8.39
C PHE A 87 11.01 -9.05 -8.50
N PRO A 88 11.36 -8.57 -9.71
CA PRO A 88 12.11 -7.32 -9.91
C PRO A 88 11.35 -6.06 -9.50
N ILE A 89 10.03 -6.10 -9.53
CA ILE A 89 9.17 -4.93 -9.35
C ILE A 89 8.13 -5.20 -8.28
N ILE A 90 7.86 -4.18 -7.49
CA ILE A 90 6.79 -4.15 -6.49
C ILE A 90 5.87 -2.97 -6.80
N ILE A 91 4.57 -3.18 -6.64
CA ILE A 91 3.60 -2.10 -6.47
C ILE A 91 3.07 -2.16 -5.03
N GLU A 92 3.16 -1.05 -4.31
CA GLU A 92 2.50 -0.87 -3.01
C GLU A 92 1.26 -0.01 -3.21
N VAL A 93 0.13 -0.41 -2.65
CA VAL A 93 -1.14 0.31 -2.76
C VAL A 93 -1.73 0.51 -1.38
N ASP A 94 -1.87 1.76 -0.97
CA ASP A 94 -2.39 2.15 0.35
C ASP A 94 -3.78 2.76 0.22
N LEU A 95 -4.74 2.25 0.98
CA LEU A 95 -6.07 2.84 1.07
C LEU A 95 -5.98 4.21 1.79
N LEU A 96 -6.51 5.27 1.18
CA LEU A 96 -6.48 6.61 1.77
C LEU A 96 -7.63 6.88 2.75
N ASN A 97 -8.74 6.17 2.59
CA ASN A 97 -9.92 6.29 3.46
C ASN A 97 -10.75 5.00 3.46
N GLU A 98 -11.03 4.47 4.65
CA GLU A 98 -11.80 3.25 4.87
C GLU A 98 -13.19 3.25 4.22
N GLN A 99 -13.81 4.43 4.01
CA GLN A 99 -15.11 4.53 3.34
C GLN A 99 -15.10 3.98 1.91
N TYR A 100 -13.92 3.92 1.27
CA TYR A 100 -13.74 3.42 -0.09
C TYR A 100 -13.18 2.00 -0.15
N HIS A 101 -13.21 1.25 0.95
CA HIS A 101 -12.62 -0.09 1.02
C HIS A 101 -13.09 -1.02 -0.11
N ARG A 102 -14.40 -1.03 -0.40
CA ARG A 102 -14.95 -1.87 -1.45
C ARG A 102 -14.47 -1.43 -2.84
N GLU A 103 -14.54 -0.14 -3.12
CA GLU A 103 -14.07 0.42 -4.38
C GLU A 103 -12.56 0.19 -4.57
N TYR A 104 -11.78 0.26 -3.49
CA TYR A 104 -10.35 -0.04 -3.50
C TYR A 104 -10.06 -1.49 -3.92
N ILE A 105 -10.75 -2.47 -3.31
CA ILE A 105 -10.62 -3.88 -3.71
C ILE A 105 -11.04 -4.07 -5.17
N GLU A 106 -12.17 -3.50 -5.58
CA GLU A 106 -12.65 -3.57 -6.95
C GLU A 106 -11.64 -2.98 -7.95
N GLN A 107 -11.02 -1.84 -7.64
CA GLN A 107 -9.97 -1.23 -8.48
C GLN A 107 -8.72 -2.10 -8.58
N ILE A 108 -8.30 -2.75 -7.48
CA ILE A 108 -7.17 -3.68 -7.49
C ILE A 108 -7.47 -4.90 -8.35
N ILE A 109 -8.67 -5.48 -8.24
CA ILE A 109 -9.10 -6.61 -9.08
C ILE A 109 -9.09 -6.22 -10.57
N LEU A 110 -9.61 -5.03 -10.89
CA LEU A 110 -9.60 -4.54 -12.27
C LEU A 110 -8.18 -4.30 -12.79
N LEU A 111 -7.29 -3.74 -11.98
CA LEU A 111 -5.88 -3.55 -12.34
C LEU A 111 -5.17 -4.88 -12.58
N LEU A 112 -5.34 -5.86 -11.68
CA LEU A 112 -4.77 -7.20 -11.83
C LEU A 112 -5.25 -7.86 -13.11
N ASN A 113 -6.56 -7.87 -13.36
CA ASN A 113 -7.13 -8.43 -14.58
C ASN A 113 -6.58 -7.76 -15.83
N TYR A 114 -6.49 -6.43 -15.82
CA TYR A 114 -5.91 -5.67 -16.93
C TYR A 114 -4.45 -6.06 -17.19
N LEU A 115 -3.61 -6.08 -16.15
CA LEU A 115 -2.19 -6.42 -16.32
C LEU A 115 -1.97 -7.89 -16.73
N ASN A 116 -2.81 -8.81 -16.24
CA ASN A 116 -2.80 -10.21 -16.66
C ASN A 116 -3.03 -10.36 -18.18
N THR A 117 -3.77 -9.44 -18.84
CA THR A 117 -3.95 -9.49 -20.30
C THR A 117 -2.66 -9.28 -21.09
N PHE A 118 -1.62 -8.74 -20.47
CA PHE A 118 -0.28 -8.56 -21.04
C PHE A 118 0.68 -9.72 -20.71
N ASN A 119 0.16 -10.84 -20.19
CA ASN A 119 0.95 -11.99 -19.73
C ASN A 119 2.00 -11.62 -18.67
N ILE A 120 1.71 -10.60 -17.86
CA ILE A 120 2.57 -10.20 -16.74
C ILE A 120 2.23 -11.10 -15.55
N GLN A 121 3.23 -11.78 -15.00
CA GLN A 121 3.03 -12.60 -13.81
C GLN A 121 3.01 -11.71 -12.56
N ILE A 122 1.93 -11.81 -11.80
CA ILE A 122 1.69 -10.96 -10.63
C ILE A 122 1.18 -11.81 -9.48
N ILE A 123 1.85 -11.72 -8.33
CA ILE A 123 1.39 -12.27 -7.05
C ILE A 123 1.05 -11.12 -6.12
N ALA A 124 -0.15 -11.13 -5.56
CA ALA A 124 -0.66 -10.13 -4.64
C ALA A 124 -0.65 -10.67 -3.22
N ALA A 125 -0.04 -9.91 -2.30
CA ALA A 125 -0.05 -10.12 -0.87
C ALA A 125 -0.81 -8.96 -0.22
N CYS A 126 -2.08 -9.20 0.10
CA CYS A 126 -3.02 -8.15 0.53
C CYS A 126 -3.92 -8.69 1.65
N ASP A 127 -4.40 -7.82 2.53
CA ASP A 127 -5.23 -8.24 3.68
C ASP A 127 -6.55 -8.93 3.27
N PHE A 128 -6.95 -8.78 2.01
CA PHE A 128 -8.15 -9.30 1.36
C PHE A 128 -7.81 -10.28 0.21
N GLU A 129 -6.72 -11.04 0.32
CA GLU A 129 -6.28 -12.05 -0.67
C GLU A 129 -7.42 -12.97 -1.17
N ASN A 130 -8.37 -13.32 -0.29
CA ASN A 130 -9.51 -14.17 -0.62
C ASN A 130 -10.50 -13.56 -1.62
N GLU A 131 -10.42 -12.26 -1.87
CA GLU A 131 -11.27 -11.52 -2.81
C GLU A 131 -10.62 -11.37 -4.19
N LEU A 132 -9.30 -11.57 -4.29
CA LEU A 132 -8.53 -11.37 -5.52
C LEU A 132 -8.72 -12.50 -6.55
N PRO A 133 -8.37 -12.35 -7.84
CA PRO A 133 -8.37 -13.46 -8.79
C PRO A 133 -7.43 -14.59 -8.36
N GLN A 134 -7.87 -15.85 -8.46
CA GLN A 134 -7.10 -17.02 -7.97
C GLN A 134 -5.69 -17.17 -8.57
N ILE A 135 -5.46 -16.62 -9.76
CA ILE A 135 -4.15 -16.65 -10.44
C ILE A 135 -3.15 -15.68 -9.82
N ASN A 136 -3.63 -14.66 -9.11
CA ASN A 136 -2.80 -13.65 -8.48
C ASN A 136 -2.61 -13.87 -6.98
N ARG A 137 -3.33 -14.82 -6.37
CA ARG A 137 -3.17 -15.12 -4.95
C ARG A 137 -1.88 -15.90 -4.71
N PHE A 138 -1.23 -15.63 -3.59
CA PHE A 138 -0.21 -16.55 -3.11
C PHE A 138 -0.87 -17.89 -2.75
N ARG A 139 -0.48 -18.95 -3.45
CA ARG A 139 -0.85 -20.32 -3.06
C ARG A 139 0.24 -20.84 -2.15
N GLN A 140 -0.07 -21.01 -0.86
CA GLN A 140 0.76 -21.86 -0.03
C GLN A 140 0.80 -23.25 -0.69
N PRO A 141 1.98 -23.86 -0.88
CA PRO A 141 2.04 -25.22 -1.37
C PRO A 141 1.23 -26.09 -0.42
N GLU A 142 0.18 -26.73 -0.94
CA GLU A 142 -0.58 -27.71 -0.18
C GLU A 142 0.44 -28.72 0.35
N ASN A 143 0.50 -28.87 1.67
CA ASN A 143 1.35 -29.87 2.30
C ASN A 143 1.09 -31.20 1.60
N LYS A 144 2.05 -31.64 0.78
CA LYS A 144 2.09 -33.03 0.32
C LYS A 144 2.27 -33.85 1.58
N ILE A 145 1.17 -34.25 2.20
CA ILE A 145 1.15 -35.32 3.18
C ILE A 145 1.74 -36.50 2.43
N LYS A 146 3.02 -36.78 2.66
CA LYS A 146 3.63 -38.04 2.26
C LYS A 146 2.89 -39.11 3.04
N SER A 147 1.87 -39.71 2.42
CA SER A 147 1.36 -41.00 2.81
C SER A 147 2.53 -41.98 2.72
N SER A 148 3.14 -42.24 3.87
CA SER A 148 4.11 -43.33 4.06
C SER A 148 3.36 -44.65 4.20
#